data_AF-A0A2T7BCA5-F1
#
_entry.id   AF-A0A2T7BCA5-F1
#
_cell.length_a   1.000
_cell.length_b   1.000
_cell.length_c   1.000
_cell.angle_alpha   90.00
_cell.angle_beta   90.00
_cell.angle_gamma   90.00
#
_symmetry.space_group_name_H-M   'P 1'
#
loop_
_entity.id
_entity.type
_entity.pdbx_description
1 polymer ?
#
loop_
_entity_poly.entity_id
_entity_poly.type
_entity_poly.pdbx_seq_one_letter_code
_entity_poly.pdbx_strand_id
1 'polypeptide(L)'
;MKSLQRTTLFTSLLLLLTMLHHAYGAFVYNTPWRLHVVFIATPVLLLVLLLQQYYLHTTRYHKMWLALYALVVLAFPLTGIGLFEGVYNHLCKNIVWPLSGPGAFYNRLFPAPMYERPDNLVFELTGLLQAFLFFPLLVYYGRFMKEHWPEGMRHMRGAPHKHDAELGNKFLF
;
A
#
# COMPACT_ATOMS: atom_id res chain seq x y z
N MET A 1 2.73 -4.28 18.17
CA MET A 1 2.34 -2.84 18.37
C MET A 1 3.23 -1.86 17.60
N LYS A 2 4.57 -1.95 17.68
CA LYS A 2 5.46 -1.04 16.94
C LYS A 2 5.22 -1.08 15.42
N SER A 3 4.94 -2.25 14.84
CA SER A 3 4.63 -2.42 13.41
C SER A 3 3.36 -1.68 12.97
N LEU A 4 2.28 -1.75 13.74
CA LEU A 4 1.02 -1.03 13.50
C LEU A 4 1.26 0.50 13.49
N GLN A 5 1.89 1.03 14.52
CA GLN A 5 2.17 2.47 14.62
C GLN A 5 3.06 2.96 13.47
N ARG A 6 4.07 2.17 13.08
CA ARG A 6 4.93 2.50 11.93
C ARG A 6 4.16 2.40 10.61
N THR A 7 3.30 1.40 10.44
CA THR A 7 2.43 1.27 9.25
C THR A 7 1.52 2.48 9.12
N THR A 8 0.87 2.92 10.20
CA THR A 8 0.06 4.14 10.16
C THR A 8 0.91 5.37 9.91
N LEU A 9 2.07 5.52 10.55
CA LEU A 9 2.96 6.66 10.32
C LEU A 9 3.32 6.81 8.84
N PHE A 10 3.82 5.74 8.20
CA PHE A 10 4.20 5.79 6.79
C PHE A 10 2.99 5.92 5.86
N THR A 11 1.83 5.35 6.23
CA THR A 11 0.58 5.60 5.53
C THR A 11 0.20 7.08 5.56
N SER A 12 0.26 7.71 6.75
CA SER A 12 -0.06 9.13 6.92
C SER A 12 0.89 10.03 6.14
N LEU A 13 2.20 9.78 6.24
CA LEU A 13 3.20 10.53 5.47
C LEU A 13 2.97 10.40 3.96
N LEU A 14 2.68 9.19 3.48
CA LEU A 14 2.40 8.93 2.07
C LEU A 14 1.14 9.66 1.60
N LEU A 15 0.04 9.60 2.35
CA LEU A 15 -1.22 10.28 1.99
C LEU A 15 -1.09 11.81 2.07
N LEU A 16 -0.39 12.35 3.07
CA LEU A 16 -0.10 13.79 3.16
C LEU A 16 0.71 14.26 1.94
N LEU A 17 1.79 13.55 1.61
CA LEU A 17 2.58 13.86 0.43
C LEU A 17 1.75 13.76 -0.86
N THR A 18 0.87 12.76 -0.97
CA THR A 18 -0.04 12.58 -2.11
C THR A 18 -0.95 13.80 -2.26
N MET A 19 -1.54 14.28 -1.18
CA MET A 19 -2.39 15.47 -1.23
C MET A 19 -1.63 16.70 -1.72
N LEU A 20 -0.42 16.93 -1.21
CA LEU A 20 0.44 18.03 -1.65
C LEU A 20 0.84 17.88 -3.12
N HIS A 21 1.24 16.68 -3.53
CA HIS A 21 1.65 16.36 -4.89
C HIS A 21 0.53 16.60 -5.90
N HIS A 22 -0.68 16.10 -5.65
CA HIS A 22 -1.81 16.29 -6.56
C HIS A 22 -2.35 17.72 -6.55
N ALA A 23 -2.33 18.41 -5.41
CA ALA A 23 -2.67 19.84 -5.36
C ALA A 23 -1.67 20.69 -6.16
N TYR A 24 -0.37 20.44 -5.99
CA TYR A 24 0.68 21.09 -6.75
C TYR A 24 0.57 20.81 -8.25
N GLY A 25 0.37 19.53 -8.63
CA GLY A 25 0.17 19.13 -10.02
C GLY A 25 -1.07 19.77 -10.65
N ALA A 26 -2.18 19.84 -9.92
CA ALA A 26 -3.40 20.50 -10.40
C ALA A 26 -3.15 21.97 -10.75
N PHE A 27 -2.37 22.67 -9.91
CA PHE A 27 -2.00 24.07 -10.11
C PHE A 27 -1.04 24.25 -11.29
N VAL A 28 0.09 23.54 -11.31
CA VAL A 28 1.15 23.74 -12.33
C VAL A 28 0.70 23.34 -13.73
N TYR A 29 -0.04 22.23 -13.85
CA TYR A 29 -0.47 21.72 -15.15
C TYR A 29 -1.87 22.20 -15.56
N ASN A 30 -2.50 23.10 -14.79
CA ASN A 30 -3.90 23.52 -15.01
C ASN A 30 -4.87 22.33 -15.16
N THR A 31 -4.69 21.31 -14.32
CA THR A 31 -5.48 20.06 -14.34
C THR A 31 -6.30 19.93 -13.05
N PRO A 32 -7.37 20.75 -12.88
CA PRO A 32 -8.14 20.79 -11.63
C PRO A 32 -8.75 19.44 -11.27
N TRP A 33 -8.98 18.58 -12.26
CA TRP A 33 -9.46 17.22 -12.03
C TRP A 33 -8.56 16.44 -11.07
N ARG A 34 -7.23 16.66 -11.03
CA ARG A 34 -6.31 15.97 -10.10
C ARG A 34 -6.65 16.17 -8.62
N LEU A 35 -7.38 17.23 -8.28
CA LEU A 35 -7.83 17.48 -6.91
C LEU A 35 -8.76 16.39 -6.36
N HIS A 36 -9.39 15.57 -7.22
CA HIS A 36 -10.18 14.42 -6.76
C HIS A 36 -9.37 13.49 -5.84
N VAL A 37 -8.07 13.33 -6.09
CA VAL A 37 -7.20 12.50 -5.25
C VAL A 37 -7.04 13.11 -3.85
N VAL A 38 -7.03 14.44 -3.72
CA VAL A 38 -6.98 15.11 -2.41
C VAL A 38 -8.23 14.81 -1.60
N PHE A 39 -9.40 14.91 -2.25
CA PHE A 39 -10.70 14.64 -1.64
C PHE A 39 -10.92 13.18 -1.28
N ILE A 40 -10.20 12.24 -1.92
CA ILE A 40 -10.22 10.80 -1.56
C ILE A 40 -9.17 10.49 -0.48
N ALA A 41 -7.95 11.02 -0.61
CA ALA A 41 -6.86 10.76 0.33
C ALA A 41 -7.16 11.28 1.74
N THR A 42 -7.87 12.41 1.86
CA THR A 42 -8.28 13.01 3.13
C THR A 42 -9.15 12.06 3.97
N PRO A 43 -10.32 11.58 3.50
CA PRO A 43 -11.14 10.65 4.27
C PRO A 43 -10.46 9.30 4.48
N VAL A 44 -9.62 8.80 3.54
CA VAL A 44 -8.86 7.57 3.77
C VAL A 44 -7.86 7.73 4.92
N LEU A 45 -7.16 8.87 4.99
CA LEU A 45 -6.25 9.16 6.11
C LEU A 45 -7.01 9.15 7.44
N LEU A 46 -8.14 9.86 7.52
CA LEU A 46 -8.97 9.87 8.72
C LEU A 46 -9.46 8.48 9.10
N LEU A 47 -9.90 7.68 8.11
CA LEU A 47 -10.35 6.32 8.33
C LEU A 47 -9.24 5.43 8.89
N VAL A 48 -8.02 5.49 8.34
CA VAL A 48 -6.87 4.71 8.85
C VAL A 48 -6.56 5.08 10.29
N LEU A 49 -6.55 6.37 10.63
CA LEU A 49 -6.31 6.85 11.99
C LEU A 49 -7.40 6.37 12.95
N LEU A 50 -8.67 6.48 12.55
CA LEU A 50 -9.80 6.01 13.35
C LEU A 50 -9.75 4.51 13.57
N LEU A 51 -9.52 3.71 12.53
CA LEU A 51 -9.42 2.26 12.62
C LEU A 51 -8.28 1.83 13.55
N GLN A 52 -7.13 2.51 13.50
CA GLN A 52 -6.05 2.28 14.46
C GLN A 52 -6.49 2.58 15.91
N GLN A 53 -7.14 3.73 16.14
CA GLN A 53 -7.61 4.11 17.47
C GLN A 53 -8.63 3.11 18.02
N TYR A 54 -9.62 2.72 17.22
CA TYR A 54 -10.59 1.70 17.61
C TYR A 54 -9.92 0.38 17.94
N TYR A 55 -9.01 -0.11 17.10
CA TYR A 55 -8.26 -1.33 17.35
C TYR A 55 -7.46 -1.28 18.67
N LEU A 56 -6.93 -0.12 19.07
CA LEU A 56 -6.14 0.02 20.30
C LEU A 56 -7.01 0.14 21.56
N HIS A 57 -8.26 0.59 21.43
CA HIS A 57 -9.11 0.96 22.58
C HIS A 57 -10.35 0.08 22.77
N THR A 58 -10.62 -0.86 21.87
CA THR A 58 -11.74 -1.80 22.02
C THR A 58 -11.30 -3.26 21.96
N THR A 59 -11.90 -4.09 22.81
CA THR A 59 -11.77 -5.55 22.73
C THR A 59 -12.88 -6.17 21.87
N ARG A 60 -13.94 -5.41 21.57
CA ARG A 60 -15.10 -5.88 20.81
C ARG A 60 -14.80 -5.86 19.31
N TYR A 61 -15.02 -6.99 18.64
CA TYR A 61 -14.76 -7.17 17.20
C TYR A 61 -13.32 -6.84 16.78
N HIS A 62 -12.35 -7.07 17.68
CA HIS A 62 -10.92 -6.76 17.47
C HIS A 62 -10.38 -7.23 16.11
N LYS A 63 -10.69 -8.48 15.73
CA LYS A 63 -10.27 -9.07 14.45
C LYS A 63 -10.90 -8.38 13.23
N MET A 64 -12.14 -7.90 13.34
CA MET A 64 -12.83 -7.17 12.26
C MET A 64 -12.18 -5.81 12.03
N TRP A 65 -11.94 -5.04 13.09
CA TRP A 65 -11.28 -3.73 12.99
C TRP A 65 -9.87 -3.84 12.43
N LEU A 66 -9.12 -4.84 12.88
CA LEU A 66 -7.80 -5.16 12.36
C LEU A 66 -7.83 -5.52 10.86
N ALA A 67 -8.79 -6.35 10.44
CA ALA A 67 -8.95 -6.74 9.04
C ALA A 67 -9.34 -5.54 8.17
N LEU A 68 -10.25 -4.67 8.63
CA LEU A 68 -10.63 -3.45 7.94
C LEU A 68 -9.44 -2.49 7.80
N TYR A 69 -8.68 -2.28 8.88
CA TYR A 69 -7.43 -1.50 8.83
C TYR A 69 -6.47 -2.06 7.78
N ALA A 70 -6.21 -3.37 7.84
CA ALA A 70 -5.28 -4.05 6.94
C ALA A 70 -5.72 -3.93 5.48
N LEU A 71 -7.02 -4.07 5.21
CA LEU A 71 -7.61 -3.95 3.88
C LEU A 71 -7.50 -2.52 3.33
N VAL A 72 -7.86 -1.52 4.13
CA VAL A 72 -7.80 -0.10 3.72
C VAL A 72 -6.36 0.29 3.38
N VAL A 73 -5.40 -0.05 4.25
CA VAL A 73 -3.97 0.24 4.02
C VAL A 73 -3.43 -0.48 2.78
N LEU A 74 -3.84 -1.73 2.55
CA LEU A 74 -3.43 -2.51 1.38
C LEU A 74 -3.98 -1.92 0.08
N ALA A 75 -5.29 -1.70 0.03
CA ALA A 75 -5.99 -1.33 -1.20
C ALA A 75 -5.58 0.05 -1.68
N PHE A 76 -5.53 1.04 -0.78
CA PHE A 76 -5.36 2.43 -1.19
C PHE A 76 -3.92 2.95 -0.98
N PRO A 77 -3.39 3.14 0.25
CA PRO A 77 -2.01 3.61 0.45
C PRO A 77 -0.95 2.73 -0.20
N LEU A 78 -0.99 1.39 -0.04
CA LEU A 78 0.04 0.52 -0.60
C LEU A 78 -0.10 0.34 -2.10
N THR A 79 -1.27 -0.07 -2.57
CA THR A 79 -1.45 -0.47 -3.97
C THR A 79 -1.74 0.72 -4.87
N GLY A 80 -2.78 1.51 -4.55
CA GLY A 80 -3.17 2.66 -5.36
C GLY A 80 -2.12 3.78 -5.36
N ILE A 81 -1.68 4.20 -4.18
CA ILE A 81 -0.75 5.34 -4.07
C ILE A 81 0.71 4.90 -4.15
N GLY A 82 1.15 4.00 -3.26
CA GLY A 82 2.55 3.66 -3.16
C GLY A 82 3.08 2.95 -4.41
N LEU A 83 2.40 1.89 -4.83
CA LEU A 83 2.82 1.07 -5.97
C LEU A 83 2.44 1.73 -7.32
N PHE A 84 1.20 2.15 -7.50
CA PHE A 84 0.78 2.70 -8.80
C PHE A 84 1.24 4.16 -8.99
N GLU A 85 0.88 5.10 -8.12
CA GLU A 85 1.34 6.50 -8.28
C GLU A 85 2.86 6.64 -8.05
N GLY A 86 3.37 6.19 -6.90
CA GLY A 86 4.79 6.35 -6.56
C GLY A 86 5.71 5.53 -7.47
N VAL A 87 5.58 4.20 -7.44
CA VAL A 87 6.52 3.32 -8.15
C VAL A 87 6.28 3.33 -9.66
N TYR A 88 5.07 3.05 -10.14
CA TYR A 88 4.83 2.95 -11.58
C TYR A 88 4.84 4.33 -12.26
N ASN A 89 4.03 5.28 -11.78
CA ASN A 89 3.83 6.56 -12.44
C ASN A 89 5.02 7.52 -12.25
N HIS A 90 5.77 7.46 -11.15
CA HIS A 90 6.95 8.32 -10.95
C HIS A 90 8.29 7.60 -11.09
N LEU A 91 8.54 6.52 -10.36
CA LEU A 91 9.85 5.86 -10.40
C LEU A 91 10.12 5.21 -11.77
N CYS A 92 9.25 4.31 -12.22
CA CYS A 92 9.43 3.63 -13.51
C CYS A 92 9.38 4.62 -14.68
N LYS A 93 8.45 5.60 -14.66
CA LYS A 93 8.36 6.64 -15.68
C LYS A 93 9.65 7.44 -15.82
N ASN A 94 10.23 7.91 -14.70
CA ASN A 94 11.47 8.68 -14.70
C ASN A 94 12.70 7.85 -15.11
N ILE A 95 12.68 6.52 -14.97
CA ILE A 95 13.71 5.63 -15.51
C ILE A 95 13.53 5.46 -17.03
N VAL A 96 12.29 5.29 -17.51
CA VAL A 96 11.99 4.99 -18.91
C VAL A 96 12.17 6.22 -19.82
N TRP A 97 11.81 7.41 -19.33
CA TRP A 97 11.88 8.65 -20.10
C TRP A 97 13.27 8.94 -20.71
N PRO A 98 14.39 8.97 -19.95
CA PRO A 98 15.71 9.23 -20.53
C PRO A 98 16.19 8.14 -21.51
N LEU A 99 15.66 6.91 -21.40
CA LEU A 99 16.04 5.79 -22.26
C LEU A 99 15.28 5.76 -23.60
N SER A 100 14.08 6.32 -23.64
CA SER A 100 13.15 6.17 -24.78
C SER A 100 12.59 7.48 -25.34
N GLY A 101 12.74 8.58 -24.61
CA GLY A 101 12.18 9.89 -24.95
C GLY A 101 10.66 9.82 -25.21
N PRO A 102 10.12 10.67 -26.10
CA PRO A 102 8.69 10.67 -26.46
C PRO A 102 8.31 9.55 -27.46
N GLY A 103 9.09 8.47 -27.54
CA GLY A 103 8.91 7.39 -28.50
C GLY A 103 7.70 6.50 -28.23
N ALA A 104 7.44 5.56 -29.16
CA ALA A 104 6.32 4.62 -29.07
C ALA A 104 6.31 3.78 -27.78
N PHE A 105 7.49 3.43 -27.27
CA PHE A 105 7.60 2.67 -26.02
C PHE A 105 7.09 3.46 -24.81
N TYR A 106 7.53 4.72 -24.66
CA TYR A 106 7.06 5.60 -23.58
C TYR A 106 5.55 5.82 -23.67
N ASN A 107 5.04 6.19 -24.85
CA ASN A 107 3.61 6.49 -25.03
C ASN A 107 2.70 5.27 -24.83
N ARG A 108 3.23 4.05 -24.99
CA ARG A 108 2.48 2.82 -24.69
C ARG A 108 2.33 2.59 -23.18
N LEU A 109 3.35 2.91 -22.40
CA LEU A 109 3.34 2.73 -20.94
C LEU A 109 2.68 3.91 -20.22
N PHE A 110 2.91 5.14 -20.71
CA PHE A 110 2.50 6.39 -20.08
C PHE A 110 1.70 7.27 -21.06
N PRO A 111 0.51 6.82 -21.51
CA PRO A 111 -0.29 7.55 -22.49
C PRO A 111 -0.91 8.83 -21.94
N ALA A 112 -0.84 9.92 -22.70
CA ALA A 112 -1.62 11.11 -22.42
C ALA A 112 -3.14 10.81 -22.48
N PRO A 113 -4.00 11.56 -21.76
CA PRO A 113 -3.69 12.70 -20.88
C PRO A 113 -3.46 12.29 -19.42
N MET A 114 -3.48 10.99 -19.11
CA MET A 114 -3.36 10.51 -17.73
C MET A 114 -1.97 10.77 -17.16
N TYR A 115 -0.93 10.54 -17.98
CA TYR A 115 0.47 10.66 -17.58
C TYR A 115 1.10 11.93 -18.16
N GLU A 116 1.70 12.75 -17.31
CA GLU A 116 2.54 13.87 -17.74
C GLU A 116 3.97 13.42 -18.00
N ARG A 117 4.61 14.10 -18.95
CA ARG A 117 6.04 13.96 -19.17
C ARG A 117 6.83 14.49 -17.97
N PRO A 118 8.05 14.00 -17.72
CA PRO A 118 8.92 14.53 -16.67
C PRO A 118 9.50 15.91 -17.05
N ASP A 119 8.68 16.96 -17.03
CA ASP A 119 9.08 18.32 -17.39
C ASP A 119 9.13 19.30 -16.20
N ASN A 120 8.54 18.93 -15.06
CA ASN A 120 8.59 19.70 -13.82
C ASN A 120 9.32 18.95 -12.68
N LEU A 121 10.45 19.50 -12.25
CA LEU A 121 11.29 18.90 -11.21
C LEU A 121 10.58 18.69 -9.88
N VAL A 122 9.79 19.67 -9.40
CA VAL A 122 9.13 19.58 -8.10
C VAL A 122 8.03 18.51 -8.11
N PHE A 123 7.25 18.47 -9.20
CA PHE A 123 6.23 17.45 -9.40
C PHE A 123 6.85 16.05 -9.42
N GLU A 124 7.93 15.86 -10.16
CA GLU A 124 8.59 14.55 -10.25
C GLU A 124 9.29 14.15 -8.95
N LEU A 125 9.95 15.08 -8.24
CA LEU A 125 10.59 14.78 -6.96
C LEU A 125 9.57 14.40 -5.87
N THR A 126 8.45 15.11 -5.79
CA THR A 126 7.38 14.78 -4.83
C THR A 126 6.74 13.43 -5.17
N GLY A 127 6.58 13.11 -6.45
CA GLY A 127 6.12 11.81 -6.92
C GLY A 127 7.09 10.67 -6.61
N LEU A 128 8.40 10.88 -6.84
CA LEU A 128 9.44 9.92 -6.47
C LEU A 128 9.48 9.68 -4.95
N LEU A 129 9.28 10.72 -4.15
CA LEU A 129 9.24 10.60 -2.69
C LEU A 129 8.07 9.69 -2.23
N GLN A 130 6.95 9.62 -2.96
CA GLN A 130 5.91 8.63 -2.69
C GLN A 130 6.43 7.19 -2.86
N ALA A 131 7.23 6.92 -3.90
CA ALA A 131 7.89 5.63 -4.08
C ALA A 131 8.86 5.32 -2.93
N PHE A 132 9.62 6.30 -2.45
CA PHE A 132 10.52 6.12 -1.31
C PHE A 132 9.78 5.84 0.00
N LEU A 133 8.60 6.43 0.21
CA LEU A 133 7.75 6.13 1.37
C LEU A 133 7.02 4.78 1.25
N PHE A 134 6.77 4.30 0.04
CA PHE A 134 6.18 2.98 -0.20
C PHE A 134 7.02 1.83 0.36
N PHE A 135 8.34 1.83 0.18
CA PHE A 135 9.19 0.72 0.64
C PHE A 135 9.14 0.49 2.17
N PRO A 136 9.35 1.48 3.05
CA PRO A 136 9.21 1.27 4.49
C PRO A 136 7.77 0.93 4.86
N LEU A 137 6.76 1.52 4.20
CA LEU A 137 5.36 1.14 4.41
C LEU A 137 5.14 -0.36 4.13
N LEU A 138 5.63 -0.87 2.99
CA LEU A 138 5.54 -2.28 2.61
C LEU A 138 6.20 -3.19 3.65
N VAL A 139 7.39 -2.83 4.12
CA VAL A 139 8.12 -3.60 5.15
C VAL A 139 7.34 -3.65 6.46
N TYR A 140 6.86 -2.49 6.96
CA TYR A 140 6.14 -2.45 8.23
C TYR A 140 4.75 -3.08 8.13
N TYR A 141 4.07 -2.95 6.99
CA TYR A 141 2.83 -3.65 6.71
C TYR A 141 3.04 -5.17 6.73
N GLY A 142 4.08 -5.68 6.06
CA GLY A 142 4.41 -7.11 6.08
C GLY A 142 4.72 -7.63 7.49
N ARG A 143 5.43 -6.85 8.31
CA ARG A 143 5.65 -7.17 9.74
C ARG A 143 4.36 -7.16 10.54
N PHE A 144 3.52 -6.15 10.32
CA PHE A 144 2.20 -6.04 10.93
C PHE A 144 1.33 -7.27 10.62
N MET A 145 1.27 -7.69 9.35
CA MET A 145 0.52 -8.89 8.95
C MET A 145 1.06 -10.16 9.62
N LYS A 146 2.38 -10.33 9.71
CA LYS A 146 3.00 -11.47 10.40
C LYS A 146 2.71 -11.49 11.90
N GLU A 147 2.74 -10.33 12.55
CA GLU A 147 2.50 -10.19 13.99
C GLU A 147 1.03 -10.48 14.36
N HIS A 148 0.07 -10.12 13.51
CA HIS A 148 -1.36 -10.14 13.87
C HIS A 148 -2.20 -11.18 13.10
N TRP A 149 -1.64 -11.85 12.09
CA TRP A 149 -2.33 -12.93 11.35
C TRP A 149 -1.55 -14.27 11.32
N PRO A 150 -1.08 -14.83 12.46
CA PRO A 150 -0.24 -16.04 12.47
C PRO A 150 -1.00 -17.36 12.30
N GLU A 151 -2.33 -17.40 12.48
CA GLU A 151 -3.09 -18.65 12.68
C GLU A 151 -3.54 -19.33 11.37
N GLY A 152 -3.74 -18.58 10.28
CA GLY A 152 -4.20 -19.16 9.00
C GLY A 152 -3.19 -20.05 8.27
N MET A 153 -1.89 -19.96 8.60
CA MET A 153 -0.82 -20.72 7.94
C MET A 153 -0.34 -21.95 8.71
N ARG A 154 -0.78 -22.14 9.97
CA ARG A 154 -0.46 -23.35 10.75
C ARG A 154 -1.42 -24.49 10.46
N HIS A 155 -2.69 -24.21 10.18
CA HIS A 155 -3.68 -25.26 9.87
C HIS A 155 -3.55 -25.87 8.46
N MET A 156 -2.80 -25.24 7.55
CA MET A 156 -2.50 -25.82 6.22
C MET A 156 -1.19 -26.62 6.17
N ARG A 157 -0.40 -26.62 7.26
CA ARG A 157 0.81 -27.45 7.38
C ARG A 157 0.57 -28.53 8.43
N GLY A 158 -0.16 -29.57 8.02
CA GLY A 158 -0.19 -30.89 8.62
C GLY A 158 -0.17 -30.95 10.15
N ALA A 159 -1.34 -30.89 10.78
CA ALA A 159 -1.52 -31.78 11.91
C ALA A 159 -1.66 -33.20 11.30
N PRO A 160 -0.72 -34.14 11.50
CA PRO A 160 -0.95 -35.52 11.11
C PRO A 160 -2.26 -35.95 11.76
N HIS A 161 -3.19 -36.46 10.94
CA HIS A 161 -4.43 -37.04 11.44
C HIS A 161 -4.04 -38.10 12.47
N LYS A 162 -4.46 -37.91 13.72
CA LYS A 162 -4.24 -38.88 14.81
C LYS A 162 -4.83 -40.28 14.52
N HIS A 163 -5.49 -40.46 13.37
CA HIS A 163 -6.09 -41.72 12.96
C HIS A 163 -5.09 -42.76 12.43
N ASP A 164 -3.89 -42.35 12.04
CA ASP A 164 -2.87 -43.26 11.48
C ASP A 164 -1.97 -43.90 12.55
N ALA A 165 -2.06 -43.47 13.81
CA ALA A 165 -1.26 -44.01 14.91
C ALA A 165 -1.89 -45.25 15.58
N GLU A 166 -3.17 -45.54 15.36
CA GLU A 166 -3.87 -46.68 15.99
C GLU A 166 -3.91 -47.96 15.14
N LEU A 167 -3.57 -47.88 13.84
CA LEU A 167 -3.58 -49.05 12.95
C LEU A 167 -2.23 -49.82 12.91
N GLY A 168 -1.16 -49.25 13.45
CA GLY A 168 0.18 -49.87 13.46
C GLY A 168 0.40 -50.95 14.53
N ASN A 169 -0.55 -51.15 15.46
CA ASN A 169 -0.36 -52.02 16.64
C ASN A 169 -1.24 -53.28 16.67
N LYS A 170 -1.90 -53.63 15.56
CA LYS A 170 -2.81 -54.81 15.49
C LYS A 170 -2.31 -56.01 14.68
N PHE A 171 -1.07 -56.02 14.20
CA PHE A 171 -0.52 -57.13 13.39
C PHE A 171 0.82 -57.65 13.89
N LEU A 172 0.90 -57.99 15.19
CA LEU A 172 1.98 -58.78 15.76
C LEU A 172 1.39 -59.90 16.62
N PHE A 173 0.89 -60.95 15.96
CA PHE A 173 0.72 -62.31 16.49
C PHE A 173 0.93 -63.31 15.37
#